data_AF-A0A3D0NBL6-F1
#
_entry.id   AF-A0A3D0NBL6-F1
#
_cell.length_a   1.000
_cell.length_b   1.000
_cell.length_c   1.000
_cell.angle_alpha   90.00
_cell.angle_beta   90.00
_cell.angle_gamma   90.00
#
_symmetry.space_group_name_H-M   'P 1'
#
loop_
_entity.id
_entity.type
_entity.pdbx_description
1 polymer ?
#
loop_
_entity_poly.entity_id
_entity_poly.type
_entity_poly.pdbx_seq_one_letter_code
_entity_poly.pdbx_strand_id
1 'polypeptide(L)'
;MESSIASPIDKKALQPQVAREVWKQELADAVRDPSELCDLLNLDSVVAEKAKKANRDFPFLVPRGFISRMRPGDLNDPLLLQ
;
A
#
# COMPACT_ATOMS: atom_id res chain seq x y z
N MET A 1 -46.67 28.25 11.02
CA MET A 1 -46.63 26.85 11.50
C MET A 1 -45.76 26.07 10.52
N GLU A 2 -45.09 25.02 11.00
CA GLU A 2 -44.23 24.07 10.26
C GLU A 2 -42.83 24.63 9.92
N SER A 3 -41.82 24.48 10.78
CA SER A 3 -41.05 23.25 11.06
C SER A 3 -40.47 22.60 9.80
N SER A 4 -39.18 22.80 9.53
CA SER A 4 -38.36 21.69 9.00
C SER A 4 -36.87 21.91 9.23
N ILE A 5 -36.39 21.15 10.20
CA ILE A 5 -35.03 20.73 10.50
C ILE A 5 -34.09 20.61 9.28
N ALA A 6 -33.02 21.40 9.27
CA ALA A 6 -31.82 21.06 8.53
C ALA A 6 -30.64 21.18 9.50
N SER A 7 -30.48 20.17 10.36
CA SER A 7 -29.25 19.98 11.13
C SER A 7 -28.07 19.93 10.16
N PRO A 8 -26.98 20.67 10.41
CA PRO A 8 -25.77 20.55 9.61
C PRO A 8 -25.26 19.11 9.77
N ILE A 9 -25.20 18.37 8.66
CA ILE A 9 -24.58 17.05 8.64
C ILE A 9 -23.10 17.26 8.94
N ASP A 10 -22.70 17.07 10.20
CA ASP A 10 -21.31 16.98 10.62
C ASP A 10 -20.66 15.77 9.92
N LYS A 11 -20.09 16.01 8.73
CA LYS A 11 -19.35 15.03 7.92
C LYS A 11 -18.10 14.44 8.62
N LYS A 12 -17.85 14.83 9.87
CA LYS A 12 -16.68 14.45 10.69
C LYS A 12 -16.75 13.01 11.21
N ALA A 13 -17.94 12.43 11.37
CA ALA A 13 -18.12 11.17 12.11
C ALA A 13 -18.27 9.90 11.24
N LEU A 14 -18.22 10.01 9.90
CA LEU A 14 -18.42 8.86 9.01
C LEU A 14 -17.11 8.20 8.53
N GLN A 15 -15.95 8.68 8.98
CA GLN A 15 -14.70 7.95 8.76
C GLN A 15 -14.55 6.93 9.91
N PRO A 16 -14.44 5.62 9.63
CA PRO A 16 -14.05 4.67 10.66
C PRO A 16 -12.67 5.08 11.13
N GLN A 17 -12.60 5.61 12.34
CA GLN A 17 -11.37 6.13 12.96
C GLN A 17 -10.31 5.02 13.03
N VAL A 18 -10.76 3.78 13.22
CA VAL A 18 -10.00 2.54 13.07
C VAL A 18 -9.32 2.42 11.70
N ALA A 19 -10.04 2.68 10.60
CA ALA A 19 -9.45 2.64 9.27
C ALA A 19 -8.35 3.70 9.13
N ARG A 20 -8.52 4.87 9.79
CA ARG A 20 -7.50 5.94 9.79
C ARG A 20 -6.22 5.55 10.52
N GLU A 21 -6.30 4.64 11.47
CA GLU A 21 -5.15 4.12 12.20
C GLU A 21 -4.46 3.00 11.42
N VAL A 22 -5.25 2.12 10.78
CA VAL A 22 -4.73 1.01 9.97
C VAL A 22 -3.91 1.50 8.78
N TRP A 23 -4.36 2.50 8.00
CA TRP A 23 -3.53 2.97 6.85
C TRP A 23 -2.22 3.63 7.29
N LYS A 24 -2.20 4.28 8.47
CA LYS A 24 -0.96 4.84 9.02
C LYS A 24 0.01 3.73 9.41
N GLN A 25 -0.49 2.65 10.00
CA GLN A 25 0.31 1.47 10.33
C GLN A 25 0.84 0.79 9.07
N GLU A 26 0.00 0.59 8.05
CA GLU A 26 0.41 0.02 6.76
C GLU A 26 1.52 0.85 6.08
N LEU A 27 1.45 2.20 6.15
CA LEU A 27 2.50 3.07 5.64
C LEU A 27 3.77 3.07 6.50
N ALA A 28 3.64 2.88 7.81
CA ALA A 28 4.78 2.78 8.72
C ALA A 28 5.55 1.47 8.46
N ASP A 29 4.82 0.40 8.24
CA ASP A 29 5.32 -0.96 7.99
C ASP A 29 5.70 -1.22 6.52
N ALA A 30 5.41 -0.26 5.63
CA ALA A 30 5.70 -0.39 4.20
C ALA A 30 7.19 -0.58 3.90
N VAL A 31 7.46 -1.50 2.97
CA VAL A 31 8.79 -1.80 2.45
C VAL A 31 9.21 -0.67 1.53
N ARG A 32 10.38 -0.10 1.81
CA ARG A 32 10.98 1.02 1.06
C ARG A 32 12.15 0.61 0.17
N ASP A 33 12.60 -0.63 0.30
CA ASP A 33 13.68 -1.18 -0.50
C ASP A 33 13.14 -2.24 -1.47
N PRO A 34 13.38 -2.11 -2.78
CA PRO A 34 12.94 -3.09 -3.77
C PRO A 34 13.65 -4.44 -3.62
N SER A 35 14.86 -4.48 -3.06
CA SER A 35 15.57 -5.73 -2.80
C SER A 35 14.86 -6.47 -1.66
N GLU A 36 14.48 -5.78 -0.58
CA GLU A 36 13.68 -6.38 0.50
C GLU A 36 12.37 -6.95 -0.04
N LEU A 37 11.66 -6.25 -0.96
CA LEU A 37 10.48 -6.83 -1.62
C LEU A 37 10.84 -8.12 -2.35
N CYS A 38 11.90 -8.12 -3.14
CA CYS A 38 12.31 -9.29 -3.92
C CYS A 38 12.69 -10.46 -3.02
N ASP A 39 13.37 -10.22 -1.89
CA ASP A 39 13.67 -11.23 -0.87
C ASP A 39 12.37 -11.80 -0.26
N LEU A 40 11.42 -10.94 0.11
CA LEU A 40 10.11 -11.35 0.67
C LEU A 40 9.30 -12.19 -0.32
N LEU A 41 9.36 -11.85 -1.60
CA LEU A 41 8.69 -12.56 -2.67
C LEU A 41 9.54 -13.69 -3.26
N ASN A 42 10.75 -13.93 -2.74
CA ASN A 42 11.68 -14.95 -3.25
C ASN A 42 11.87 -14.88 -4.78
N LEU A 43 12.04 -13.65 -5.28
CA LEU A 43 12.21 -13.35 -6.70
C LEU A 43 13.67 -13.49 -7.14
N ASP A 44 13.86 -13.69 -8.44
CA ASP A 44 15.19 -13.81 -9.04
C ASP A 44 16.01 -12.52 -8.88
N SER A 45 17.33 -12.66 -8.67
CA SER A 45 18.24 -11.53 -8.47
C SER A 45 18.27 -10.56 -9.65
N VAL A 46 17.96 -11.02 -10.88
CA VAL A 46 17.84 -10.14 -12.06
C VAL A 46 16.69 -9.15 -11.90
N VAL A 47 15.62 -9.53 -11.22
CA VAL A 47 14.44 -8.68 -10.98
C VAL A 47 14.71 -7.69 -9.86
N ALA A 48 15.38 -8.13 -8.79
CA ALA A 48 15.86 -7.24 -7.73
C ALA A 48 16.72 -6.10 -8.30
N GLU A 49 17.66 -6.41 -9.21
CA GLU A 49 18.50 -5.40 -9.85
C GLU A 49 17.71 -4.45 -10.77
N LYS A 50 16.68 -4.94 -11.47
CA LYS A 50 15.78 -4.07 -12.26
C LYS A 50 14.95 -3.16 -11.36
N ALA A 51 14.36 -3.69 -10.29
CA ALA A 51 13.56 -2.94 -9.35
C ALA A 51 14.41 -1.87 -8.62
N LYS A 52 15.65 -2.22 -8.26
CA LYS A 52 16.64 -1.29 -7.69
C LYS A 52 17.02 -0.16 -8.64
N LYS A 53 17.14 -0.43 -9.94
CA LYS A 53 17.35 0.60 -10.96
C LYS A 53 16.14 1.52 -11.11
N ALA A 54 14.93 0.99 -11.10
CA ALA A 54 13.69 1.79 -11.17
C ALA A 54 13.50 2.70 -9.94
N ASN A 55 13.95 2.26 -8.76
CA ASN A 55 13.92 3.05 -7.52
C ASN A 55 14.89 4.25 -7.50
N ARG A 56 15.76 4.43 -8.52
CA ARG A 56 16.62 5.62 -8.60
C ARG A 56 15.85 6.89 -8.93
N ASP A 57 14.79 6.76 -9.72
CA ASP A 57 14.04 7.91 -10.23
C ASP A 57 12.80 8.22 -9.36
N PHE A 58 12.29 7.22 -8.63
CA PHE A 58 11.12 7.35 -7.78
C PHE A 58 11.27 6.56 -6.48
N PRO A 59 10.84 7.13 -5.33
CA PRO A 59 10.90 6.43 -4.05
C PRO A 59 9.94 5.22 -4.05
N PHE A 60 10.49 4.04 -3.79
CA PHE A 60 9.74 2.80 -3.65
C PHE A 60 9.03 2.75 -2.28
N LEU A 61 7.74 2.42 -2.27
CA LEU A 61 6.98 2.21 -1.05
C LEU A 61 5.85 1.22 -1.32
N VAL A 62 5.92 0.03 -0.73
CA VAL A 62 4.90 -1.01 -0.86
C VAL A 62 4.49 -1.52 0.52
N PRO A 63 3.22 -1.33 0.94
CA PRO A 63 2.71 -1.84 2.21
C PRO A 63 2.77 -3.38 2.29
N ARG A 64 3.12 -3.94 3.45
CA ARG A 64 3.22 -5.40 3.63
C ARG A 64 1.89 -6.13 3.40
N GLY A 65 0.76 -5.47 3.66
CA GLY A 65 -0.56 -6.02 3.34
C GLY A 65 -0.78 -6.24 1.84
N PHE A 66 -0.11 -5.45 0.97
CA PHE A 66 -0.13 -5.63 -0.48
C PHE A 66 0.82 -6.75 -0.91
N ILE A 67 2.03 -6.79 -0.34
CA ILE A 67 3.02 -7.86 -0.57
C ILE A 67 2.43 -9.22 -0.21
N SER A 68 1.69 -9.32 0.89
CA SER A 68 1.03 -10.57 1.33
C SER A 68 -0.02 -11.09 0.35
N ARG A 69 -0.48 -10.27 -0.60
CA ARG A 69 -1.42 -10.68 -1.65
C ARG A 69 -0.72 -11.09 -2.95
N MET A 70 0.54 -10.71 -3.12
CA MET A 70 1.35 -11.11 -4.27
C MET A 70 1.74 -12.58 -4.15
N ARG A 71 1.96 -13.23 -5.29
CA ARG A 71 2.47 -14.60 -5.32
C ARG A 71 4.00 -14.61 -5.24
N PRO A 72 4.59 -15.21 -4.18
CA PRO A 72 6.03 -15.39 -4.13
C PRO A 72 6.52 -16.25 -5.30
N GLY A 73 7.61 -15.83 -5.94
CA GLY A 73 8.20 -16.48 -7.11
C GLY A 73 7.53 -16.17 -8.45
N ASP A 74 6.40 -15.43 -8.46
CA ASP A 74 5.69 -15.09 -9.69
C ASP A 74 6.03 -13.66 -10.14
N LEU A 75 6.86 -13.57 -11.17
CA LEU A 75 7.27 -12.29 -11.78
C LEU A 75 6.19 -11.67 -12.67
N ASN A 76 5.17 -12.44 -13.04
CA ASN A 76 4.04 -11.99 -13.85
C ASN A 76 2.81 -11.72 -12.96
N ASP A 77 3.00 -11.67 -11.65
CA ASP A 77 1.94 -11.32 -10.72
C ASP A 77 1.39 -9.92 -11.09
N PRO A 78 0.08 -9.78 -11.34
CA PRO A 78 -0.49 -8.52 -11.78
C PRO A 78 -0.39 -7.41 -10.72
N LEU A 79 -0.27 -7.74 -9.42
CA LEU A 79 -0.01 -6.73 -8.38
C LEU A 79 1.44 -6.22 -8.43
N LEU A 80 2.38 -7.06 -8.85
CA LEU A 80 3.79 -6.68 -8.98
C LEU A 80 4.06 -5.79 -10.20
N LEU A 81 3.24 -5.92 -11.25
CA LEU A 81 3.37 -5.18 -12.52
C LEU A 81 2.71 -3.80 -12.54
N GLN A 82 2.14 -3.34 -11.42
CA GLN A 82 1.43 -2.07 -11.30
C GLN A 82 2.37 -0.89 -11.03
#